data_AF-A0AB36YRG8-F1
#
_entry.id   AF-A0AB36YRG8-F1
#
_cell.length_a   1.000
_cell.length_b   1.000
_cell.length_c   1.000
_cell.angle_alpha   90.00
_cell.angle_beta   90.00
_cell.angle_gamma   90.00
#
_symmetry.space_group_name_H-M   'P 1'
#
loop_
_entity.id
_entity.type
_entity.pdbx_description
1 polymer ?
#
loop_
_entity_poly.entity_id
_entity_poly.type
_entity_poly.pdbx_seq_one_letter_code
_entity_poly.pdbx_strand_id
1 'polypeptide(L)'
;MSLDLIAFGEVSDSFVQTLGQSFVRRGFEPLSITGKEGRIIFDIGIFYRSEKLKFVESRNIIYPHYSGSLRVAVRVVFEIAGSGEIIYFYVSHWPSQMSRPELGRDELGYALRADIDSVFDEEGFAAKIILMGDYNNEPFDKPIYDKLVATRDRRVVAEKPYIMYNPFWRSLGGLKPYSRNGKVSPCHGTYYYKSSSHVTKWFTFDQIIVSSAFMGHSSWHLDEECTSVFNYHEDAYLNEGFFKNFDHLPIFGRITKHYD
;
A
#
# COMPACT_ATOMS: atom_id res chain seq x y z
N MET A 1 -6.63 15.33 -8.62
CA MET A 1 -6.94 14.33 -7.57
C MET A 1 -6.77 15.01 -6.22
N SER A 2 -7.72 14.91 -5.29
CA SER A 2 -7.53 15.35 -3.91
C SER A 2 -6.98 14.17 -3.11
N LEU A 3 -5.77 14.28 -2.59
CA LEU A 3 -5.12 13.24 -1.78
C LEU A 3 -5.25 13.61 -0.30
N ASP A 4 -5.64 12.65 0.53
CA ASP A 4 -5.80 12.84 1.99
C ASP A 4 -4.65 12.24 2.80
N LEU A 5 -4.01 11.18 2.27
CA LEU A 5 -2.81 10.57 2.81
C LEU A 5 -1.90 10.14 1.66
N ILE A 6 -0.59 10.31 1.84
CA ILE A 6 0.46 9.92 0.90
C ILE A 6 1.54 9.19 1.69
N ALA A 7 1.97 8.03 1.20
CA ALA A 7 3.09 7.30 1.75
C ALA A 7 4.17 7.10 0.68
N PHE A 8 5.42 7.27 1.06
CA PHE A 8 6.61 7.05 0.24
C PHE A 8 7.43 5.91 0.83
N GLY A 9 7.93 5.01 -0.02
CA GLY A 9 8.99 4.05 0.31
C GLY A 9 10.36 4.55 -0.12
N GLU A 10 11.43 3.95 0.38
CA GLU A 10 12.83 4.28 0.09
C GLU A 10 13.24 5.74 0.34
N VAL A 11 12.60 6.42 1.32
CA VAL A 11 12.90 7.83 1.64
C VAL A 11 13.65 7.99 2.95
N SER A 12 14.56 8.96 3.00
CA SER A 12 15.31 9.33 4.21
C SER A 12 14.58 10.41 5.02
N ASP A 13 15.00 10.62 6.27
CA ASP A 13 14.57 11.75 7.10
C ASP A 13 14.82 13.10 6.40
N SER A 14 15.95 13.20 5.69
CA SER A 14 16.27 14.41 4.93
C SER A 14 15.30 14.66 3.78
N PHE A 15 14.75 13.61 3.15
CA PHE A 15 13.67 13.75 2.17
C PHE A 15 12.42 14.33 2.82
N VAL A 16 12.00 13.79 3.96
CA VAL A 16 10.82 14.26 4.70
C VAL A 16 11.00 15.72 5.14
N GLN A 17 12.17 16.10 5.64
CA GLN A 17 12.47 17.47 6.05
C GLN A 17 12.51 18.45 4.86
N THR A 18 13.17 18.07 3.76
CA THR A 18 13.41 18.94 2.60
C THR A 18 12.13 19.16 1.79
N LEU A 19 11.44 18.08 1.41
CA LEU A 19 10.21 18.16 0.64
C LEU A 19 8.98 18.42 1.52
N GLY A 20 9.07 18.14 2.82
CA GLY A 20 7.98 18.37 3.75
C GLY A 20 7.47 19.80 3.73
N GLN A 21 8.34 20.81 3.57
CA GLN A 21 7.88 22.20 3.43
C GLN A 21 6.95 22.40 2.22
N SER A 22 7.21 21.72 1.11
CA SER A 22 6.36 21.80 -0.09
C SER A 22 5.01 21.10 0.08
N PHE A 23 4.95 20.04 0.89
CA PHE A 23 3.72 19.35 1.28
C PHE A 23 2.93 20.15 2.32
N VAL A 24 3.61 20.72 3.32
CA VAL A 24 3.03 21.62 4.34
C VAL A 24 2.38 22.84 3.70
N ARG A 25 3.04 23.49 2.73
CA ARG A 25 2.44 24.59 1.96
C ARG A 25 1.17 24.19 1.19
N ARG A 26 0.96 22.90 0.94
CA ARG A 26 -0.23 22.33 0.29
C ARG A 26 -1.24 21.74 1.28
N GLY A 27 -1.04 21.98 2.58
CA GLY A 27 -1.93 21.56 3.66
C GLY A 27 -1.73 20.11 4.12
N PHE A 28 -0.55 19.53 3.89
CA PHE A 28 -0.22 18.21 4.46
C PHE A 28 0.70 18.34 5.66
N GLU A 29 0.45 17.54 6.68
CA GLU A 29 1.33 17.38 7.83
C GLU A 29 2.25 16.17 7.64
N PRO A 30 3.56 16.31 7.86
CA PRO A 30 4.48 15.18 7.85
C PRO A 30 4.25 14.34 9.12
N LEU A 31 4.23 13.03 8.95
CA LEU A 31 4.38 12.08 10.03
C LEU A 31 5.77 11.48 9.96
N SER A 32 6.65 11.92 10.87
CA SER A 32 8.02 11.38 10.96
C SER A 32 7.96 10.04 11.69
N ILE A 33 7.91 8.95 10.94
CA ILE A 33 8.06 7.57 11.45
C ILE A 33 9.53 7.16 11.40
N THR A 34 10.42 8.14 11.55
CA THR A 34 11.83 7.97 11.25
C THR A 34 12.63 7.72 12.52
N GLY A 35 13.58 6.81 12.40
CA GLY A 35 14.46 6.42 13.48
C GLY A 35 15.45 5.38 12.99
N LYS A 36 16.36 4.99 13.87
CA LYS A 36 17.24 3.85 13.66
C LYS A 36 17.15 2.99 14.90
N GLU A 37 16.49 1.85 14.80
CA GLU A 37 16.48 0.86 15.88
C GLU A 37 17.57 -0.18 15.58
N GLY A 38 18.76 0.04 16.14
CA GLY A 38 19.94 -0.78 15.85
C GLY A 38 20.42 -0.66 14.40
N ARG A 39 20.20 -1.69 13.58
CA ARG A 39 20.56 -1.72 12.15
C ARG A 39 19.39 -1.43 11.22
N ILE A 40 18.18 -1.23 11.75
CA ILE A 40 16.96 -1.04 10.98
C ILE A 40 16.88 0.42 10.54
N ILE A 41 16.73 0.65 9.22
CA ILE A 41 16.48 1.95 8.61
C ILE A 41 14.99 2.01 8.31
N PHE A 42 14.29 2.99 8.87
CA PHE A 42 12.90 3.26 8.52
C PHE A 42 12.89 4.18 7.30
N ASP A 43 12.57 3.63 6.14
CA ASP A 43 12.56 4.31 4.85
C ASP A 43 11.16 4.72 4.37
N ILE A 44 10.22 4.87 5.30
CA ILE A 44 8.84 5.27 5.00
C ILE A 44 8.60 6.70 5.46
N GLY A 45 8.10 7.54 4.55
CA GLY A 45 7.62 8.88 4.85
C GLY A 45 6.12 8.98 4.61
N ILE A 46 5.36 9.51 5.58
CA ILE A 46 3.92 9.70 5.45
C ILE A 46 3.58 11.19 5.54
N PHE A 47 2.64 11.63 4.70
CA PHE A 47 2.07 12.96 4.72
C PHE A 47 0.55 12.84 4.71
N TYR A 48 -0.16 13.57 5.55
CA TYR A 48 -1.62 13.47 5.64
C TYR A 48 -2.28 14.83 5.86
N ARG A 49 -3.57 14.92 5.55
CA ARG A 49 -4.40 16.11 5.75
C ARG A 49 -5.03 16.09 7.14
N SER A 50 -4.62 17.00 8.03
CA SER A 50 -5.14 17.05 9.40
C SER A 50 -6.62 17.47 9.48
N GLU A 51 -7.13 18.12 8.43
CA GLU A 51 -8.55 18.39 8.24
C GLU A 51 -9.39 17.13 7.95
N LYS A 52 -8.75 16.01 7.59
CA LYS A 52 -9.40 14.72 7.31
C LYS A 52 -9.05 13.63 8.32
N LEU A 53 -7.80 13.60 8.78
CA LEU A 53 -7.24 12.54 9.60
C LEU A 53 -6.51 13.16 10.79
N LYS A 54 -6.88 12.78 12.01
CA LYS A 54 -6.14 13.16 13.21
C LYS A 54 -5.28 11.99 13.64
N PHE A 55 -3.97 12.19 13.71
CA PHE A 55 -3.04 11.16 14.15
C PHE A 55 -3.32 10.74 15.61
N VAL A 56 -3.38 9.43 15.85
CA VAL A 56 -3.58 8.85 17.19
C VAL A 56 -2.27 8.23 17.67
N GLU A 57 -1.77 7.22 16.96
CA GLU A 57 -0.53 6.54 17.29
C GLU A 57 0.10 5.86 16.06
N SER A 58 1.35 5.42 16.20
CA SER A 58 1.99 4.55 15.24
C SER A 58 2.87 3.51 15.92
N ARG A 59 2.97 2.32 15.33
CA ARG A 59 3.77 1.20 15.83
C ARG A 59 4.49 0.50 14.69
N ASN A 60 5.81 0.31 14.83
CA ASN A 60 6.58 -0.51 13.92
C ASN A 60 6.29 -2.00 14.16
N ILE A 61 6.03 -2.74 13.09
CA ILE A 61 5.84 -4.18 13.12
C ILE A 61 7.13 -4.82 12.64
N ILE A 62 7.83 -5.44 13.59
CA ILE A 62 9.13 -6.07 13.38
C ILE A 62 8.99 -7.54 13.73
N TYR A 63 9.42 -8.40 12.81
CA TYR A 63 9.41 -9.85 13.00
C TYR A 63 10.85 -10.38 13.22
N PRO A 64 11.14 -11.05 14.34
CA PRO A 64 12.43 -11.68 14.56
C PRO A 64 12.68 -12.82 13.57
N HIS A 65 13.81 -12.80 12.87
CA HIS A 65 14.23 -13.87 11.97
C HIS A 65 15.70 -14.25 12.21
N TYR A 66 16.11 -15.45 11.80
CA TYR A 66 17.46 -15.95 12.09
C TYR A 66 18.56 -15.11 11.43
N SER A 67 18.27 -14.46 10.29
CA SER A 67 19.20 -13.58 9.58
C SER A 67 19.14 -12.11 10.05
N GLY A 68 18.36 -11.82 11.09
CA GLY A 68 18.14 -10.48 11.63
C GLY A 68 16.65 -10.13 11.71
N SER A 69 16.33 -8.94 12.19
CA SER A 69 14.93 -8.51 12.28
C SER A 69 14.39 -8.07 10.92
N LEU A 70 13.19 -8.52 10.59
CA LEU A 70 12.46 -8.14 9.39
C LEU A 70 11.51 -7.01 9.71
N ARG A 71 11.53 -5.95 8.91
CA ARG A 71 10.52 -4.89 8.98
C ARG A 71 9.34 -5.29 8.11
N VAL A 72 8.18 -5.41 8.72
CA VAL A 72 6.97 -5.91 8.06
C VAL A 72 6.10 -4.75 7.57
N ALA A 73 5.80 -3.81 8.47
CA ALA A 73 5.05 -2.60 8.18
C ALA A 73 5.25 -1.59 9.30
N VAL A 74 4.75 -0.38 9.11
CA VAL A 74 4.32 0.48 10.21
C VAL A 74 2.79 0.52 10.24
N ARG A 75 2.20 0.25 11.40
CA ARG A 75 0.79 0.51 11.66
C ARG A 75 0.63 1.96 12.11
N VAL A 76 -0.25 2.69 11.46
CA VAL A 76 -0.58 4.08 11.79
C VAL A 76 -2.07 4.17 12.01
N VAL A 77 -2.45 4.74 13.15
CA VAL A 77 -3.85 4.87 13.57
C VAL A 77 -4.25 6.33 13.46
N PHE A 78 -5.37 6.58 12.78
CA PHE A 78 -5.98 7.90 12.68
C PHE A 78 -7.44 7.86 13.15
N GLU A 79 -7.89 8.96 13.73
CA GLU A 79 -9.31 9.28 13.84
C GLU A 79 -9.74 10.05 12.57
N ILE A 80 -10.83 9.65 11.93
CA ILE A 80 -11.43 10.37 10.82
C ILE A 80 -12.11 11.63 11.36
N ALA A 81 -11.58 12.79 10.97
CA ALA A 81 -11.97 14.09 11.51
C ALA A 81 -13.48 14.33 11.38
N GLY A 82 -14.10 14.72 12.49
CA GLY A 82 -15.53 15.03 12.55
C GLY A 82 -16.47 13.83 12.64
N SER A 83 -15.95 12.59 12.59
CA SER A 83 -16.76 11.37 12.76
C SER A 83 -16.50 10.63 14.07
N GLY A 84 -15.30 10.77 14.64
CA GLY A 84 -14.85 9.96 15.78
C GLY A 84 -14.52 8.50 15.43
N GLU A 85 -14.61 8.11 14.16
CA GLU A 85 -14.30 6.75 13.71
C GLU A 85 -12.79 6.54 13.55
N ILE A 86 -12.29 5.36 13.93
CA ILE A 86 -10.89 4.98 13.76
C ILE A 86 -10.65 4.32 12.40
N ILE A 87 -9.50 4.61 11.80
CA ILE A 87 -8.97 3.97 10.60
C ILE A 87 -7.50 3.60 10.80
N TYR A 88 -7.15 2.38 10.38
CA TYR A 88 -5.82 1.80 10.50
C TYR A 88 -5.16 1.75 9.12
N PHE A 89 -3.96 2.29 9.03
CA PHE A 89 -3.09 2.13 7.87
C PHE A 89 -1.92 1.22 8.23
N TYR A 90 -1.64 0.24 7.38
CA TYR A 90 -0.41 -0.55 7.43
C TYR A 90 0.42 -0.20 6.21
N VAL A 91 1.54 0.49 6.43
CA VAL A 91 2.42 0.89 5.34
C VAL A 91 3.63 -0.02 5.29
N SER A 92 3.79 -0.76 4.19
CA SER A 92 4.81 -1.80 4.01
C SER A 92 5.86 -1.40 2.96
N HIS A 93 7.10 -1.80 3.23
CA HIS A 93 8.17 -1.89 2.23
C HIS A 93 8.94 -3.17 2.54
N TRP A 94 8.58 -4.26 1.86
CA TRP A 94 9.13 -5.58 2.12
C TRP A 94 10.48 -5.76 1.40
N PRO A 95 11.43 -6.50 2.00
CA PRO A 95 12.73 -6.74 1.37
C PRO A 95 12.62 -7.51 0.04
N SER A 96 13.22 -6.94 -1.00
CA SER A 96 13.28 -7.54 -2.34
C SER A 96 14.01 -8.89 -2.36
N GLN A 97 13.69 -9.75 -3.34
CA GLN A 97 14.37 -11.05 -3.55
C GLN A 97 15.87 -10.89 -3.77
N MET A 98 16.29 -9.79 -4.38
CA MET A 98 17.70 -9.52 -4.63
C MET A 98 18.46 -9.12 -3.35
N SER A 99 17.83 -8.35 -2.46
CA SER A 99 18.46 -7.88 -1.21
C SER A 99 18.52 -8.95 -0.11
N ARG A 100 17.55 -9.87 -0.12
CA ARG A 100 17.40 -10.98 0.84
C ARG A 100 16.95 -12.25 0.10
N PRO A 101 17.82 -12.89 -0.70
CA PRO A 101 17.46 -14.08 -1.44
C PRO A 101 17.17 -15.29 -0.54
N GLU A 102 17.75 -15.32 0.66
CA GLU A 102 17.58 -16.35 1.67
C GLU A 102 16.27 -16.26 2.44
N LEU A 103 15.56 -15.13 2.36
CA LEU A 103 14.35 -14.89 3.13
C LEU A 103 13.12 -15.54 2.49
N GLY A 104 12.46 -16.42 3.24
CA GLY A 104 11.10 -16.85 2.95
C GLY A 104 10.09 -15.75 3.30
N ARG A 105 9.49 -15.10 2.30
CA ARG A 105 8.54 -13.98 2.52
C ARG A 105 7.21 -14.38 3.15
N ASP A 106 6.93 -15.68 3.27
CA ASP A 106 5.75 -16.19 3.98
C ASP A 106 5.66 -15.61 5.40
N GLU A 107 6.80 -15.45 6.08
CA GLU A 107 6.87 -14.90 7.43
C GLU A 107 6.44 -13.43 7.52
N LEU A 108 6.72 -12.63 6.49
CA LEU A 108 6.25 -11.23 6.43
C LEU A 108 4.73 -11.17 6.34
N GLY A 109 4.14 -12.03 5.50
CA GLY A 109 2.69 -12.16 5.38
C GLY A 109 2.04 -12.63 6.68
N TYR A 110 2.62 -13.64 7.34
CA TYR A 110 2.15 -14.13 8.64
C TYR A 110 2.23 -13.07 9.74
N ALA A 111 3.36 -12.37 9.84
CA ALA A 111 3.56 -11.34 10.86
C ALA A 111 2.60 -10.17 10.66
N LEU A 112 2.37 -9.74 9.41
CA LEU A 112 1.40 -8.69 9.11
C LEU A 112 -0.02 -9.14 9.43
N ARG A 113 -0.37 -10.39 9.06
CA ARG A 113 -1.67 -10.99 9.35
C ARG A 113 -1.96 -11.06 10.84
N ALA A 114 -0.98 -11.46 11.66
CA ALA A 114 -1.15 -11.55 13.11
C ALA A 114 -1.50 -10.20 13.75
N ASP A 115 -0.91 -9.11 13.29
CA ASP A 115 -1.24 -7.76 13.78
C ASP A 115 -2.65 -7.33 13.37
N ILE A 116 -3.05 -7.65 12.12
CA ILE A 116 -4.41 -7.41 11.61
C ILE A 116 -5.44 -8.20 12.41
N ASP A 117 -5.16 -9.47 12.70
CA ASP A 117 -6.05 -10.33 13.50
C ASP A 117 -6.24 -9.74 14.90
N SER A 118 -5.19 -9.19 15.53
CA SER A 118 -5.32 -8.45 16.80
C SER A 118 -6.27 -7.26 16.71
N VAL A 119 -6.26 -6.50 15.59
CA VAL A 119 -7.22 -5.40 15.39
C VAL A 119 -8.63 -5.94 15.20
N PHE A 120 -8.81 -7.03 14.46
CA PHE A 120 -10.12 -7.65 14.30
C PHE A 120 -10.68 -8.22 15.62
N ASP A 121 -9.83 -8.78 16.48
CA ASP A 121 -10.23 -9.29 17.78
C ASP A 121 -10.69 -8.16 18.73
N GLU A 122 -10.09 -6.97 18.62
CA GLU A 122 -10.42 -5.80 19.43
C GLU A 122 -11.63 -5.01 18.91
N GLU A 123 -11.67 -4.73 17.60
CA GLU A 123 -12.61 -3.79 16.96
C GLU A 123 -13.72 -4.49 16.16
N GLY A 124 -13.61 -5.81 15.96
CA GLY A 124 -14.47 -6.59 15.07
C GLY A 124 -14.17 -6.36 13.58
N PHE A 125 -14.88 -7.07 12.70
CA PHE A 125 -14.62 -7.03 11.26
C PHE A 125 -15.08 -5.73 10.55
N ALA A 126 -15.77 -4.83 11.26
CA ALA A 126 -16.06 -3.48 10.79
C ALA A 126 -14.85 -2.53 10.91
N ALA A 127 -13.72 -3.01 11.46
CA ALA A 127 -12.47 -2.27 11.53
C ALA A 127 -12.00 -1.83 10.13
N LYS A 128 -11.78 -0.52 9.99
CA LYS A 128 -11.37 0.13 8.73
C LYS A 128 -9.87 -0.02 8.59
N ILE A 129 -9.43 -1.07 7.90
CA ILE A 129 -8.01 -1.39 7.74
C ILE A 129 -7.62 -1.25 6.28
N ILE A 130 -6.62 -0.42 6.01
CA ILE A 130 -6.00 -0.22 4.70
C ILE A 130 -4.53 -0.61 4.80
N LEU A 131 -4.13 -1.55 3.98
CA LEU A 131 -2.75 -1.95 3.74
C LEU A 131 -2.29 -1.24 2.48
N MET A 132 -1.08 -0.68 2.48
CA MET A 132 -0.51 -0.05 1.30
C MET A 132 1.02 -0.13 1.27
N GLY A 133 1.59 -0.21 0.08
CA GLY A 133 3.03 -0.07 -0.13
C GLY A 133 3.61 -1.14 -1.03
N ASP A 134 4.94 -1.22 -1.04
CA ASP A 134 5.70 -2.18 -1.84
C ASP A 134 5.89 -3.50 -1.07
N TYR A 135 5.22 -4.54 -1.55
CA TYR A 135 5.31 -5.88 -0.98
C TYR A 135 6.41 -6.73 -1.61
N ASN A 136 7.06 -6.28 -2.69
CA ASN A 136 8.04 -7.07 -3.45
C ASN A 136 7.53 -8.47 -3.84
N ASN A 137 6.21 -8.61 -3.94
CA ASN A 137 5.47 -9.83 -4.25
C ASN A 137 4.28 -9.47 -5.13
N GLU A 138 3.91 -10.37 -6.04
CA GLU A 138 2.69 -10.24 -6.82
C GLU A 138 1.45 -10.53 -5.96
N PRO A 139 0.26 -10.02 -6.33
CA PRO A 139 -0.99 -10.31 -5.65
C PRO A 139 -1.32 -11.81 -5.53
N PHE A 140 -0.81 -12.64 -6.45
CA PHE A 140 -0.99 -14.09 -6.47
C PHE A 140 0.12 -14.88 -5.78
N ASP A 141 1.15 -14.21 -5.26
CA ASP A 141 2.21 -14.88 -4.51
C ASP A 141 1.71 -15.30 -3.12
N LYS A 142 2.21 -16.45 -2.66
CA LYS A 142 1.82 -17.07 -1.38
C LYS A 142 1.88 -16.13 -0.17
N PRO A 143 2.90 -15.27 0.01
CA PRO A 143 2.93 -14.28 1.10
C PRO A 143 1.71 -13.35 1.14
N ILE A 144 1.11 -13.06 -0.02
CA ILE A 144 -0.05 -12.16 -0.14
C ILE A 144 -1.36 -12.95 -0.09
N TYR A 145 -1.60 -13.87 -1.02
CA TYR A 145 -2.92 -14.49 -1.10
C TYR A 145 -3.19 -15.47 0.04
N ASP A 146 -2.16 -16.22 0.48
CA ASP A 146 -2.30 -17.30 1.46
C ASP A 146 -1.93 -16.82 2.87
N LYS A 147 -0.77 -16.16 3.03
CA LYS A 147 -0.26 -15.81 4.37
C LYS A 147 -0.91 -14.57 4.93
N LEU A 148 -1.07 -13.55 4.10
CA LEU A 148 -1.84 -12.35 4.44
C LEU A 148 -3.36 -12.56 4.29
N VAL A 149 -3.78 -13.65 3.63
CA VAL A 149 -5.19 -14.00 3.39
C VAL A 149 -5.93 -12.87 2.64
N ALA A 150 -5.33 -12.44 1.52
CA ALA A 150 -5.85 -11.36 0.69
C ALA A 150 -6.28 -11.87 -0.69
N THR A 151 -7.58 -11.80 -1.00
CA THR A 151 -8.16 -12.37 -2.22
C THR A 151 -8.65 -11.30 -3.19
N ARG A 152 -8.71 -11.66 -4.48
CA ARG A 152 -9.44 -10.91 -5.51
C ARG A 152 -10.94 -11.17 -5.51
N ASP A 153 -11.40 -12.21 -4.79
CA ASP A 153 -12.79 -12.63 -4.82
C ASP A 153 -13.62 -11.80 -3.84
N ARG A 154 -14.32 -10.80 -4.37
CA ARG A 154 -15.20 -9.91 -3.59
C ARG A 154 -16.29 -10.68 -2.85
N ARG A 155 -16.83 -11.76 -3.44
CA ARG A 155 -17.89 -12.55 -2.83
C ARG A 155 -17.38 -13.29 -1.61
N VAL A 156 -16.17 -13.84 -1.70
CA VAL A 156 -15.52 -14.46 -0.55
C VAL A 156 -15.35 -13.47 0.60
N VAL A 157 -14.92 -12.23 0.32
CA VAL A 157 -14.77 -11.19 1.36
C VAL A 157 -16.11 -10.78 1.95
N ALA A 158 -17.14 -10.65 1.13
CA ALA A 158 -18.50 -10.33 1.59
C ALA A 158 -19.06 -11.42 2.52
N GLU A 159 -18.84 -12.71 2.21
CA GLU A 159 -19.30 -13.86 3.00
C GLU A 159 -18.41 -14.16 4.21
N LYS A 160 -17.12 -13.83 4.14
CA LYS A 160 -16.10 -14.13 5.15
C LYS A 160 -15.34 -12.86 5.52
N PRO A 161 -15.88 -12.05 6.44
CA PRO A 161 -15.36 -10.71 6.70
C PRO A 161 -13.97 -10.66 7.36
N TYR A 162 -13.41 -11.82 7.75
CA TYR A 162 -12.02 -11.96 8.20
C TYR A 162 -10.98 -11.97 7.06
N ILE A 163 -11.42 -12.12 5.80
CA ILE A 163 -10.56 -12.15 4.60
C ILE A 163 -10.38 -10.74 4.05
N MET A 164 -9.16 -10.41 3.63
CA MET A 164 -8.84 -9.10 3.04
C MET A 164 -9.14 -9.08 1.54
N TYR A 165 -9.53 -7.92 1.02
CA TYR A 165 -9.73 -7.71 -0.42
C TYR A 165 -8.52 -7.04 -1.06
N ASN A 166 -8.01 -7.63 -2.15
CA ASN A 166 -6.91 -7.10 -2.94
C ASN A 166 -7.37 -6.74 -4.37
N PRO A 167 -7.69 -5.46 -4.65
CA PRO A 167 -8.06 -5.01 -6.00
C PRO A 167 -6.90 -5.03 -7.01
N PHE A 168 -5.64 -5.12 -6.57
CA PHE A 168 -4.47 -5.01 -7.45
C PHE A 168 -4.25 -6.22 -8.35
N TRP A 169 -5.01 -7.30 -8.16
CA TRP A 169 -5.12 -8.35 -9.18
C TRP A 169 -5.60 -7.82 -10.54
N ARG A 170 -6.35 -6.72 -10.56
CA ARG A 170 -6.77 -6.04 -11.80
C ARG A 170 -5.62 -5.29 -12.49
N SER A 171 -4.53 -5.06 -11.78
CA SER A 171 -3.35 -4.30 -12.23
C SER A 171 -2.20 -5.20 -12.72
N LEU A 172 -2.36 -6.53 -12.67
CA LEU A 172 -1.40 -7.52 -13.16
C LEU A 172 -1.07 -7.41 -14.66
N GLY A 173 -1.81 -6.58 -15.40
CA GLY A 173 -1.62 -6.38 -16.83
C GLY A 173 -1.86 -4.93 -17.22
N GLY A 174 -2.06 -4.71 -18.53
CA GLY A 174 -2.43 -3.38 -19.01
C GLY A 174 -3.83 -3.01 -18.52
N LEU A 175 -3.97 -1.83 -17.90
CA LEU A 175 -5.27 -1.31 -17.46
C LEU A 175 -6.28 -1.16 -18.61
N LYS A 176 -5.78 -0.96 -19.84
CA LYS A 176 -6.58 -0.93 -21.06
C LYS A 176 -6.44 -2.27 -21.79
N PRO A 177 -7.56 -2.87 -22.24
CA PRO A 177 -7.52 -4.03 -23.12
C PRO A 177 -6.71 -3.75 -24.39
N TYR A 178 -6.10 -4.79 -24.95
CA TYR A 178 -5.48 -4.71 -26.27
C TYR A 178 -6.52 -4.26 -27.30
N SER A 179 -6.15 -3.28 -28.11
CA SER A 179 -6.94 -2.82 -29.26
C SER A 179 -6.01 -2.66 -30.44
N ARG A 180 -6.40 -3.17 -31.61
CA ARG A 180 -5.64 -3.06 -32.87
C ARG A 180 -5.23 -1.62 -33.18
N ASN A 181 -6.14 -0.67 -32.90
CA ASN A 181 -5.94 0.75 -33.18
C ASN A 181 -5.62 1.55 -31.90
N GLY A 182 -5.52 0.88 -30.75
CA GLY A 182 -5.20 1.52 -29.49
C GLY A 182 -3.71 1.80 -29.38
N LYS A 183 -3.36 2.91 -28.74
CA LYS A 183 -1.98 3.10 -28.27
C LYS A 183 -1.66 2.01 -27.25
N VAL A 184 -0.58 1.27 -27.46
CA VAL A 184 -0.09 0.28 -26.50
C VAL A 184 0.31 1.01 -25.20
N SER A 185 -0.20 0.56 -24.06
CA SER A 185 0.25 1.06 -22.76
C SER A 185 1.71 0.64 -22.56
N PRO A 186 2.64 1.53 -22.19
CA PRO A 186 4.00 1.14 -21.88
C PRO A 186 4.12 0.45 -20.50
N CYS A 187 3.09 0.56 -19.67
CA CYS A 187 3.09 0.11 -18.27
C CYS A 187 2.07 -1.03 -18.06
N HIS A 188 2.50 -2.07 -17.36
CA HIS A 188 1.74 -3.31 -17.13
C HIS A 188 1.92 -3.84 -15.70
N GLY A 189 1.74 -2.98 -14.72
CA GLY A 189 2.01 -3.26 -13.31
C GLY A 189 2.38 -1.96 -12.60
N THR A 190 3.05 -2.07 -11.46
CA THR A 190 3.53 -0.94 -10.67
C THR A 190 5.03 -0.80 -10.70
N TYR A 191 5.77 -1.88 -10.89
CA TYR A 191 7.24 -1.92 -10.87
C TYR A 191 7.81 -2.37 -12.22
N TYR A 192 8.79 -1.66 -12.76
CA TYR A 192 9.50 -2.03 -13.99
C TYR A 192 10.93 -2.51 -13.72
N TYR A 193 11.14 -3.82 -13.83
CA TYR A 193 12.46 -4.41 -13.68
C TYR A 193 13.20 -4.51 -15.02
N LYS A 194 13.95 -3.45 -15.36
CA LYS A 194 14.69 -3.34 -16.63
C LYS A 194 15.62 -4.51 -16.91
N SER A 195 16.35 -5.00 -15.90
CA SER A 195 17.34 -6.08 -16.02
C SER A 195 16.80 -7.47 -15.70
N SER A 196 15.48 -7.64 -15.54
CA SER A 196 14.83 -8.94 -15.33
C SER A 196 15.30 -9.97 -16.36
N SER A 197 15.67 -11.18 -15.95
CA SER A 197 15.89 -12.29 -16.87
C SER A 197 14.57 -12.92 -17.36
N HIS A 198 13.45 -12.59 -16.72
CA HIS A 198 12.12 -13.03 -17.10
C HIS A 198 11.63 -12.32 -18.36
N VAL A 199 10.75 -12.99 -19.13
CA VAL A 199 10.04 -12.38 -20.27
C VAL A 199 9.14 -11.22 -19.80
N THR A 200 8.60 -11.34 -18.59
CA THR A 200 7.86 -10.30 -17.89
C THR A 200 8.83 -9.32 -17.24
N LYS A 201 8.65 -8.03 -17.54
CA LYS A 201 9.45 -6.92 -16.99
C LYS A 201 8.67 -6.07 -16.00
N TRP A 202 7.35 -6.08 -16.09
CA TRP A 202 6.46 -5.33 -15.22
C TRP A 202 5.83 -6.26 -14.19
N PHE A 203 5.82 -5.80 -12.93
CA PHE A 203 5.30 -6.55 -11.79
C PHE A 203 4.36 -5.66 -10.97
N THR A 204 3.42 -6.24 -10.22
CA THR A 204 2.49 -5.50 -9.36
C THR A 204 2.89 -5.64 -7.89
N PHE A 205 4.04 -5.06 -7.54
CA PHE A 205 4.58 -5.14 -6.18
C PHE A 205 3.95 -4.12 -5.23
N ASP A 206 3.55 -2.96 -5.74
CA ASP A 206 2.86 -1.92 -4.98
C ASP A 206 1.37 -2.23 -4.95
N GLN A 207 0.80 -2.40 -3.77
CA GLN A 207 -0.59 -2.82 -3.64
C GLN A 207 -1.30 -2.02 -2.55
N ILE A 208 -2.60 -1.77 -2.74
CA ILE A 208 -3.53 -1.37 -1.67
C ILE A 208 -4.48 -2.53 -1.44
N ILE A 209 -4.57 -3.00 -0.19
CA ILE A 209 -5.39 -4.12 0.25
C ILE A 209 -6.30 -3.61 1.37
N VAL A 210 -7.57 -4.01 1.41
CA VAL A 210 -8.55 -3.43 2.34
C VAL A 210 -9.32 -4.49 3.11
N SER A 211 -9.74 -4.17 4.34
CA SER A 211 -10.63 -5.05 5.10
C SER A 211 -12.05 -5.09 4.53
N SER A 212 -12.83 -6.06 5.01
CA SER A 212 -14.24 -6.23 4.68
C SER A 212 -15.11 -5.03 5.07
N ALA A 213 -14.65 -4.16 5.99
CA ALA A 213 -15.30 -2.90 6.32
C ALA A 213 -15.63 -2.07 5.08
N PHE A 214 -14.74 -2.07 4.07
CA PHE A 214 -14.91 -1.35 2.81
C PHE A 214 -15.69 -2.11 1.74
N MET A 215 -16.17 -3.30 2.08
CA MET A 215 -16.85 -4.26 1.19
C MET A 215 -18.26 -4.58 1.70
N GLY A 216 -18.92 -3.62 2.36
CA GLY A 216 -20.31 -3.73 2.83
C GLY A 216 -20.48 -4.10 4.30
N HIS A 217 -19.39 -4.19 5.08
CA HIS A 217 -19.45 -4.41 6.53
C HIS A 217 -19.31 -3.11 7.35
N SER A 218 -19.39 -1.95 6.69
CA SER A 218 -19.48 -0.63 7.31
C SER A 218 -20.17 0.36 6.35
N SER A 219 -20.36 1.61 6.79
CA SER A 219 -20.83 2.72 5.92
C SER A 219 -19.75 3.25 4.98
N TRP A 220 -18.52 2.76 5.09
CA TRP A 220 -17.42 3.10 4.19
C TRP A 220 -17.27 2.05 3.11
N HIS A 221 -16.99 2.48 1.89
CA HIS A 221 -16.88 1.62 0.73
C HIS A 221 -15.62 1.94 -0.07
N LEU A 222 -14.97 0.89 -0.59
CA LEU A 222 -13.90 1.04 -1.56
C LEU A 222 -14.49 1.53 -2.88
N ASP A 223 -13.96 2.64 -3.38
CA ASP A 223 -14.19 3.08 -4.75
C ASP A 223 -13.15 2.43 -5.66
N GLU A 224 -13.54 1.30 -6.21
CA GLU A 224 -12.64 0.47 -6.99
C GLU A 224 -12.38 0.98 -8.42
N GLU A 225 -13.13 1.98 -8.88
CA GLU A 225 -12.86 2.65 -10.15
C GLU A 225 -11.73 3.67 -9.99
N CYS A 226 -11.65 4.31 -8.83
CA CYS A 226 -10.57 5.22 -8.47
C CYS A 226 -9.46 4.58 -7.64
N THR A 227 -9.42 3.25 -7.56
CA THR A 227 -8.34 2.47 -6.96
C THR A 227 -7.56 1.77 -8.07
N SER A 228 -6.42 2.34 -8.45
CA SER A 228 -5.65 1.90 -9.62
C SER A 228 -4.20 2.39 -9.56
N VAL A 229 -3.36 1.82 -10.41
CA VAL A 229 -2.04 2.37 -10.75
C VAL A 229 -2.21 3.67 -11.53
N PHE A 230 -1.30 4.63 -11.32
CA PHE A 230 -1.26 5.86 -12.10
C PHE A 230 -1.13 5.54 -13.60
N ASN A 231 -2.01 6.13 -14.41
CA ASN A 231 -2.03 5.86 -15.85
C ASN A 231 -1.31 6.96 -16.63
N TYR A 232 -0.28 6.55 -17.37
CA TYR A 232 0.66 7.37 -18.13
C TYR A 232 0.05 8.19 -19.28
N HIS A 233 -1.12 7.83 -19.80
CA HIS A 233 -1.51 8.27 -21.14
C HIS A 233 -1.64 9.78 -21.36
N GLU A 234 -1.68 10.61 -20.30
CA GLU A 234 -1.90 12.06 -20.40
C GLU A 234 -1.09 12.90 -19.40
N ASP A 235 -0.16 12.31 -18.64
CA ASP A 235 0.51 13.04 -17.56
C ASP A 235 1.91 13.55 -17.96
N ALA A 236 2.10 14.88 -17.95
CA ALA A 236 3.37 15.53 -18.28
C ALA A 236 4.53 15.17 -17.32
N TYR A 237 4.22 14.68 -16.12
CA TYR A 237 5.17 14.33 -15.07
C TYR A 237 5.70 12.90 -15.20
N LEU A 238 4.91 11.95 -15.71
CA LEU A 238 5.41 10.63 -16.10
C LEU A 238 5.98 10.72 -17.51
N ASN A 239 7.21 11.21 -17.65
CA ASN A 239 7.92 11.24 -18.94
C ASN A 239 9.17 10.35 -18.88
N GLU A 240 9.96 10.28 -19.96
CA GLU A 240 11.22 9.52 -19.95
C GLU A 240 12.15 9.93 -18.79
N GLY A 241 12.12 11.19 -18.36
CA GLY A 241 12.86 11.67 -17.20
C GLY A 241 12.40 11.08 -15.87
N PHE A 242 11.12 10.78 -15.71
CA PHE A 242 10.60 10.06 -14.53
C PHE A 242 11.20 8.65 -14.48
N PHE A 243 11.08 7.89 -15.57
CA PHE A 243 11.57 6.51 -15.64
C PHE A 243 13.10 6.36 -15.67
N LYS A 244 13.84 7.47 -15.76
CA LYS A 244 15.29 7.48 -15.49
C LYS A 244 15.61 7.38 -14.00
N ASN A 245 14.71 7.83 -13.15
CA ASN A 245 14.94 7.98 -11.71
C ASN A 245 14.01 7.10 -10.85
N PHE A 246 12.88 6.66 -11.40
CA PHE A 246 11.90 5.84 -10.72
C PHE A 246 11.52 4.64 -11.58
N ASP A 247 11.50 3.47 -10.98
CA ASP A 247 11.04 2.20 -11.55
C ASP A 247 9.69 1.75 -11.00
N HIS A 248 9.19 2.40 -9.94
CA HIS A 248 7.83 2.24 -9.42
C HIS A 248 6.88 3.35 -9.90
N LEU A 249 5.63 2.98 -10.13
CA LEU A 249 4.52 3.87 -10.45
C LEU A 249 3.70 4.15 -9.18
N PRO A 250 3.25 5.39 -8.97
CA PRO A 250 2.31 5.70 -7.90
C PRO A 250 1.04 4.87 -8.04
N ILE A 251 0.49 4.46 -6.90
CA ILE A 251 -0.79 3.79 -6.82
C ILE A 251 -1.76 4.64 -6.00
N PHE A 252 -3.04 4.55 -6.31
CA PHE A 252 -4.07 5.31 -5.62
C PHE A 252 -5.17 4.36 -5.15
N GLY A 253 -5.76 4.72 -4.01
CA GLY A 253 -6.99 4.12 -3.51
C GLY A 253 -7.93 5.23 -3.09
N ARG A 254 -9.24 5.00 -3.28
CA ARG A 254 -10.29 5.88 -2.77
C ARG A 254 -11.28 5.07 -1.96
N ILE A 255 -11.62 5.58 -0.79
CA ILE A 255 -12.76 5.11 0.00
C ILE A 255 -13.79 6.24 0.09
N THR A 256 -15.05 5.89 0.20
CA THR A 256 -16.16 6.85 0.30
C THR A 256 -17.11 6.42 1.40
N LYS A 257 -17.62 7.39 2.16
CA LYS A 257 -18.66 7.13 3.16
C LYS A 257 -20.01 7.35 2.53
N HIS A 258 -20.90 6.39 2.69
CA HIS A 258 -22.30 6.50 2.33
C HIS A 258 -23.11 6.73 3.60
N TYR A 259 -24.02 7.70 3.54
CA TYR A 259 -25.02 7.91 4.57
C TYR A 259 -26.31 7.32 4.05
N ASP A 260 -26.92 6.43 4.83
CA ASP A 260 -28.28 5.96 4.60
C ASP A 260 -29.29 7.10 4.80
#